data_AF-A0A514WRA9-F1
#
_entry.id   AF-A0A514WRA9-F1
#
_cell.length_a   1.000
_cell.length_b   1.000
_cell.length_c   1.000
_cell.angle_alpha   90.00
_cell.angle_beta   90.00
_cell.angle_gamma   90.00
#
_symmetry.space_group_name_H-M   'P 1'
#
loop_
_entity.id
_entity.type
_entity.pdbx_description
1 polymer ?
#
loop_
_entity_poly.entity_id
_entity_poly.type
_entity_poly.pdbx_seq_one_letter_code
_entity_poly.pdbx_strand_id
1 'polypeptide(L)' 'MFVGYARVSTRDQNPASQIDALSAAGCERIFTEKVSGANRDRPE' A
#
# COMPACT_ATOMS: atom_id res chain seq x y z
N MET A 1 -5.95 15.69 -10.15
CA MET A 1 -6.36 14.79 -9.06
C MET A 1 -5.43 13.59 -9.05
N PHE A 2 -4.52 13.50 -8.08
CA PHE A 2 -3.57 12.39 -7.96
C PHE A 2 -4.09 11.33 -7.00
N VAL A 3 -3.94 10.07 -7.37
CA VAL A 3 -4.33 8.93 -6.56
C VAL A 3 -3.10 8.11 -6.22
N GLY A 4 -2.82 7.96 -4.94
CA GLY A 4 -1.72 7.17 -4.40
C GLY A 4 -2.18 5.76 -4.05
N TYR A 5 -1.26 4.80 -4.18
CA TYR A 5 -1.48 3.41 -3.83
C TYR A 5 -0.30 2.89 -3.00
N ALA A 6 -0.59 2.43 -1.78
CA ALA A 6 0.37 1.83 -0.88
C ALA A 6 0.00 0.36 -0.62
N ARG A 7 0.97 -0.55 -0.72
CA ARG A 7 0.76 -1.98 -0.47
C ARG A 7 1.81 -2.51 0.50
N VAL A 8 1.34 -3.23 1.51
CA VAL A 8 2.21 -3.88 2.52
C VAL A 8 1.98 -5.38 2.58
N SER A 9 3.10 -6.11 2.75
CA SER A 9 3.14 -7.57 2.57
C SER A 9 2.88 -8.36 3.86
N THR A 10 2.83 -7.69 5.03
CA THR A 10 2.77 -8.36 6.34
C THR A 10 2.04 -7.52 7.38
N ARG A 11 1.56 -8.13 8.46
CA ARG A 11 0.78 -7.44 9.50
C ARG A 11 1.57 -6.34 10.22
N ASP A 12 2.88 -6.52 10.32
CA ASP A 12 3.85 -5.65 10.98
C ASP A 12 4.51 -4.58 10.09
N GLN A 13 4.28 -4.63 8.77
CA GLN A 13 4.79 -3.57 7.91
C GLN A 13 3.90 -2.33 8.05
N ASN A 14 4.49 -1.24 8.54
CA ASN A 14 3.79 0.03 8.70
C ASN A 14 3.66 0.74 7.34
N PRO A 15 2.44 0.91 6.78
CA PRO A 15 2.24 1.63 5.51
C PRO A 15 2.50 3.14 5.64
N ALA A 16 2.71 3.66 6.86
CA ALA A 16 2.88 5.08 7.12
C ALA A 16 3.95 5.74 6.22
N SER A 17 5.11 5.11 6.03
CA SER A 17 6.17 5.70 5.18
C SER A 17 5.78 5.79 3.71
N GLN A 18 4.96 4.87 3.19
CA GLN A 18 4.45 4.95 1.82
C GLN A 18 3.36 6.03 1.70
N ILE A 19 2.47 6.12 2.70
CA ILE A 19 1.42 7.14 2.74
C ILE A 19 2.04 8.54 2.81
N ASP A 20 3.07 8.73 3.63
CA ASP A 20 3.76 10.01 3.78
C ASP A 20 4.43 10.45 2.46
N ALA A 21 5.09 9.51 1.77
CA ALA A 21 5.66 9.77 0.45
C ALA A 21 4.60 10.11 -0.61
N LEU A 22 3.44 9.42 -0.60
CA LEU A 22 2.33 9.70 -1.51
C LEU A 22 1.66 11.05 -1.22
N SER A 23 1.55 11.41 0.06
CA SER A 23 1.06 12.71 0.50
C SER A 23 2.01 13.83 0.09
N ALA A 24 3.33 13.63 0.27
CA ALA A 24 4.35 14.57 -0.18
C ALA A 24 4.40 14.73 -1.71
N ALA A 25 4.02 13.68 -2.45
CA ALA A 25 3.85 13.73 -3.90
C ALA A 25 2.55 14.42 -4.35
N GLY A 26 1.69 14.87 -3.43
CA GLY A 26 0.44 15.56 -3.73
C GLY A 26 -0.74 14.64 -4.07
N CYS A 27 -0.73 13.38 -3.61
CA CYS A 27 -1.87 12.47 -3.78
C CYS A 27 -3.05 12.90 -2.89
N GLU A 28 -4.19 13.20 -3.49
CA GLU A 28 -5.42 13.60 -2.79
C GLU A 28 -6.22 12.40 -2.27
N ARG A 29 -6.10 11.24 -2.93
CA ARG A 29 -6.71 9.97 -2.46
C ARG A 29 -5.64 8.91 -2.37
N ILE A 30 -5.50 8.26 -1.21
CA ILE A 30 -4.51 7.21 -1.00
C ILE A 30 -5.25 5.92 -0.66
N PHE A 31 -5.04 4.89 -1.46
CA PHE A 31 -5.55 3.54 -1.23
C PHE A 31 -4.47 2.68 -0.60
N THR A 32 -4.84 1.90 0.40
CA THR A 32 -3.91 1.01 1.12
C THR A 32 -4.37 -0.42 1.00
N GLU A 33 -3.53 -1.28 0.43
CA GLU A 33 -3.79 -2.72 0.33
C GLU A 33 -2.86 -3.51 1.24
N LYS A 34 -3.44 -4.43 2.00
CA LYS A 34 -2.71 -5.32 2.91
C LYS A 34 -2.79 -6.74 2.38
N VAL A 35 -1.72 -7.21 1.75
CA VAL A 35 -1.63 -8.59 1.25
C VAL A 35 -0.62 -9.33 2.07
N SER A 36 -1.05 -10.18 2.99
CA SER A 36 -0.16 -11.12 3.69
C SER A 36 0.55 -11.97 2.63
N GLY A 37 1.88 -11.91 2.55
CA GLY A 37 2.70 -12.70 1.62
C GLY A 37 2.56 -14.23 1.80
N ALA A 38 1.80 -14.67 2.80
CA ALA A 38 1.38 -16.05 2.99
C ALA A 38 0.28 -16.52 2.01
N ASN A 39 -0.46 -15.60 1.36
CA ASN A 39 -1.36 -15.97 0.28
C ASN A 39 -0.58 -16.11 -1.02
N ARG A 40 0.08 -17.26 -1.15
CA ARG A 40 0.49 -17.90 -2.41
C ARG A 40 -0.75 -18.41 -3.18
N ASP A 41 -1.82 -17.64 -3.24
CA ASP A 41 -2.94 -17.94 -4.14
C ASP A 41 -2.52 -17.54 -5.56
N ARG A 42 -1.72 -18.41 -6.16
CA ARG A 42 -1.41 -18.41 -7.58
C ARG A 42 -2.36 -19.44 -8.18
N PRO A 43 -3.51 -19.05 -8.76
CA PRO A 43 -4.17 -19.93 -9.70
C PRO A 43 -3.20 -20.09 -10.87
N GLU A 44 -2.74 -21.33 -11.04
CA GLU A 44 -2.04 -21.81 -12.23
C GLU A 44 -2.97 -21.85 -13.45
#